data_AF-A0A5M6Z9G5-F1
#
_entry.id   AF-A0A5M6Z9G5-F1
#
_cell.length_a   1.000
_cell.length_b   1.000
_cell.length_c   1.000
_cell.angle_alpha   90.00
_cell.angle_beta   90.00
_cell.angle_gamma   90.00
#
_symmetry.space_group_name_H-M   'P 1'
#
loop_
_entity.id
_entity.type
_entity.pdbx_description
1 polymer ?
#
loop_
_entity_poly.entity_id
_entity_poly.type
_entity_poly.pdbx_seq_one_letter_code
_entity_poly.pdbx_strand_id
1 'polypeptide(L)'
;MRPVLARAAVMLAAALCLAGCFYSQDELIGWRAAHTPIRAGEWIHTPTHPDGSEWGGYAWRGDIRNQRRRLTSRDANFPHEGLRFRRLHEDIYIAQFPGQAGYGYGVAFVYERGTMVSYHMPDCTAMSEAVREEAGVETDDDGFCRIRDLDHLESVIRAYLDARAGELVIDGVYRRVG
;
A
#
# COMPACT_ATOMS: atom_id res chain seq x y z
N MET A 1 -31.48 6.01 -30.92
CA MET A 1 -31.14 6.82 -29.72
C MET A 1 -31.09 5.87 -28.53
N ARG A 2 -30.05 5.71 -27.71
CA ARG A 2 -28.67 6.21 -27.60
C ARG A 2 -28.01 5.22 -26.63
N PRO A 3 -26.95 4.46 -26.98
CA PRO A 3 -26.17 3.70 -26.02
C PRO A 3 -25.01 4.57 -25.53
N VAL A 4 -25.07 5.12 -24.31
CA VAL A 4 -23.99 6.01 -23.81
C VAL A 4 -23.62 5.79 -22.34
N LEU A 5 -24.02 4.68 -21.71
CA LEU A 5 -23.69 4.47 -20.28
C LEU A 5 -22.64 3.39 -20.00
N ALA A 6 -22.16 2.66 -21.01
CA ALA A 6 -21.21 1.55 -20.80
C ALA A 6 -19.73 1.91 -21.03
N ARG A 7 -19.39 3.15 -21.43
CA ARG A 7 -18.01 3.53 -21.80
C ARG A 7 -17.23 4.32 -20.74
N ALA A 8 -17.90 4.84 -19.71
CA ALA A 8 -17.24 5.68 -18.70
C ALA A 8 -16.65 4.90 -17.51
N ALA A 9 -17.13 3.69 -17.22
CA ALA A 9 -16.66 2.91 -16.07
C ALA A 9 -15.33 2.18 -16.31
N VAL A 10 -14.92 1.97 -17.57
CA VAL A 10 -13.71 1.19 -17.90
C VAL A 10 -12.45 2.07 -17.98
N MET A 11 -12.57 3.39 -18.15
CA MET A 11 -11.39 4.27 -18.31
C MET A 11 -10.73 4.70 -16.99
N LEU A 12 -11.39 4.54 -15.82
CA LEU A 12 -10.75 4.86 -14.54
C LEU A 12 -9.85 3.72 -14.01
N ALA A 13 -10.06 2.49 -14.47
CA ALA A 13 -9.24 1.34 -14.09
C ALA A 13 -7.90 1.28 -14.84
N ALA A 14 -7.81 1.88 -16.04
CA ALA A 14 -6.60 1.85 -16.85
C ALA A 14 -5.57 2.94 -16.49
N ALA A 15 -5.98 4.00 -15.78
CA ALA A 15 -5.08 5.07 -15.37
C ALA A 15 -4.25 4.75 -14.11
N LEU A 16 -4.57 3.65 -13.40
CA LEU A 16 -3.78 3.12 -12.29
C LEU A 16 -2.74 2.07 -12.74
N CYS A 17 -2.69 1.73 -14.05
CA CYS A 17 -1.85 0.66 -14.59
C CYS A 17 -0.59 1.17 -15.33
N LEU A 18 -0.20 2.44 -15.18
CA LEU A 18 1.01 2.99 -15.83
C LEU A 18 2.05 3.54 -14.84
N ALA A 19 1.84 3.37 -13.53
CA ALA A 19 2.83 3.73 -12.51
C ALA A 19 3.43 2.45 -11.94
N GLY A 20 4.76 2.33 -11.99
CA GLY A 20 5.46 1.09 -11.69
C GLY A 20 5.40 0.77 -10.20
N CYS A 21 4.39 0.03 -9.76
CA CYS A 21 4.33 -0.46 -8.39
C CYS A 21 5.27 -1.66 -8.18
N PHE A 22 5.67 -1.90 -6.94
CA PHE A 22 6.32 -3.17 -6.56
C PHE A 22 5.30 -4.29 -6.44
N TYR A 23 5.62 -5.46 -6.99
CA TYR A 23 4.73 -6.62 -6.92
C TYR A 23 5.48 -7.95 -6.82
N SER A 24 4.77 -9.00 -6.40
CA SER A 24 5.21 -10.39 -6.54
C SER A 24 4.04 -11.29 -6.90
N GLN A 25 4.33 -12.42 -7.54
CA GLN A 25 3.30 -13.43 -7.83
C GLN A 25 2.88 -14.17 -6.55
N ASP A 26 3.85 -14.51 -5.72
CA ASP A 26 3.63 -15.23 -4.47
C ASP A 26 3.48 -14.28 -3.27
N GLU A 27 2.80 -14.76 -2.23
CA GLU A 27 2.73 -14.07 -0.95
C GLU A 27 4.08 -14.14 -0.24
N LEU A 28 4.73 -12.99 -0.04
CA LEU A 28 6.03 -12.92 0.62
C LEU A 28 5.90 -12.70 2.13
N ILE A 29 4.92 -11.88 2.55
CA ILE A 29 4.61 -11.65 3.96
C ILE A 29 3.63 -12.73 4.44
N GLY A 30 4.19 -13.91 4.72
CA GLY A 30 3.47 -15.03 5.32
C GLY A 30 3.02 -14.75 6.77
N TRP A 31 2.18 -15.62 7.33
CA TRP A 31 1.69 -15.52 8.71
C TRP A 31 2.82 -15.27 9.72
N ARG A 32 3.91 -16.03 9.62
CA ARG A 32 5.01 -16.00 10.59
C ARG A 32 5.78 -14.68 10.55
N ALA A 33 5.95 -14.09 9.37
CA ALA A 33 6.64 -12.82 9.18
C ALA A 33 5.76 -11.60 9.50
N ALA A 34 4.44 -11.78 9.45
CA ALA A 34 3.47 -10.70 9.63
C ALA A 34 3.42 -10.15 11.07
N HIS A 35 3.25 -8.85 11.18
CA HIS A 35 3.05 -8.08 12.40
C HIS A 35 1.63 -7.48 12.42
N THR A 36 1.17 -7.06 13.59
CA THR A 36 -0.16 -6.45 13.78
C THR A 36 -0.02 -5.07 14.42
N PRO A 37 0.43 -4.05 13.66
CA PRO A 37 0.56 -2.69 14.19
C PRO A 37 -0.80 -2.03 14.47
N ILE A 38 -1.83 -2.40 13.70
CA ILE A 38 -3.18 -1.87 13.83
C ILE A 38 -3.99 -2.73 14.81
N ARG A 39 -4.56 -2.09 15.83
CA ARG A 39 -5.43 -2.74 16.80
C ARG A 39 -6.86 -2.85 16.29
N ALA A 40 -7.56 -3.88 16.75
CA ALA A 40 -8.98 -4.01 16.47
C ALA A 40 -9.80 -2.84 17.06
N GLY A 41 -10.90 -2.52 16.40
CA GLY A 41 -11.84 -1.48 16.79
C GLY A 41 -12.29 -0.63 15.61
N GLU A 42 -12.97 0.46 15.88
CA GLU A 42 -13.46 1.37 14.85
C GLU A 42 -12.37 2.32 14.36
N TRP A 43 -12.29 2.51 13.05
CA TRP A 43 -11.33 3.37 12.36
C TRP A 43 -12.01 4.23 11.31
N ILE A 44 -11.44 5.40 11.04
CA ILE A 44 -11.71 6.22 9.87
C ILE A 44 -10.52 6.19 8.92
N HIS A 45 -10.77 6.25 7.62
CA HIS A 45 -9.78 6.40 6.56
C HIS A 45 -10.03 7.70 5.81
N THR A 46 -8.99 8.52 5.70
CA THR A 46 -8.98 9.79 4.99
C THR A 46 -7.91 9.73 3.91
N PRO A 47 -8.28 9.68 2.63
CA PRO A 47 -7.34 9.85 1.53
C PRO A 47 -6.71 11.23 1.54
N THR A 48 -5.54 11.34 0.93
CA THR A 48 -4.86 12.60 0.70
C THR A 48 -5.02 13.03 -0.76
N HIS A 49 -5.03 14.34 -1.01
CA HIS A 49 -4.92 14.91 -2.34
C HIS A 49 -3.49 14.72 -2.89
N PRO A 50 -3.30 14.79 -4.23
CA PRO A 50 -1.97 14.68 -4.84
C PRO A 50 -0.95 15.72 -4.36
N ASP A 51 -1.42 16.86 -3.82
CA ASP A 51 -0.57 17.90 -3.23
C ASP A 51 -0.19 17.61 -1.76
N GLY A 52 -0.59 16.47 -1.21
CA GLY A 52 -0.30 16.06 0.16
C GLY A 52 -1.29 16.59 1.20
N SER A 53 -2.30 17.38 0.81
CA SER A 53 -3.33 17.86 1.74
C SER A 53 -4.39 16.79 2.03
N GLU A 54 -4.81 16.65 3.29
CA GLU A 54 -5.86 15.70 3.65
C GLU A 54 -7.22 16.14 3.11
N TRP A 55 -8.03 15.17 2.67
CA TRP A 55 -9.42 15.45 2.32
C TRP A 55 -10.21 15.89 3.55
N GLY A 56 -11.13 16.86 3.40
CA GLY A 56 -11.92 17.44 4.50
C GLY A 56 -12.93 16.52 5.19
N GLY A 57 -12.81 15.20 5.08
CA GLY A 57 -13.66 14.18 5.69
C GLY A 57 -13.08 12.78 5.49
N TYR A 58 -13.78 11.75 5.98
CA TYR A 58 -13.36 10.37 5.79
C TYR A 58 -14.04 9.73 4.58
N ALA A 59 -13.29 8.96 3.78
CA ALA A 59 -13.82 8.16 2.68
C ALA A 59 -14.39 6.82 3.16
N TRP A 60 -13.92 6.34 4.32
CA TRP A 60 -14.40 5.10 4.92
C TRP A 60 -14.36 5.17 6.45
N ARG A 61 -15.33 4.50 7.09
CA ARG A 61 -15.39 4.28 8.54
C ARG A 61 -15.94 2.89 8.81
N GLY A 62 -15.33 2.16 9.75
CA GLY A 62 -15.80 0.82 10.13
C GLY A 62 -14.92 0.14 11.15
N ASP A 63 -15.34 -1.05 11.58
CA ASP A 63 -14.61 -1.92 12.49
C ASP A 63 -13.53 -2.70 11.73
N ILE A 64 -12.28 -2.48 12.09
CA ILE A 64 -11.14 -3.26 11.60
C ILE A 64 -10.84 -4.37 12.62
N ARG A 65 -10.60 -5.57 12.10
CA ARG A 65 -10.17 -6.74 12.87
C ARG A 65 -8.87 -7.29 12.31
N ASN A 66 -8.17 -8.04 13.14
CA ASN A 66 -7.06 -8.88 12.70
C ASN A 66 -7.50 -10.33 12.67
N GLN A 67 -7.72 -10.87 11.47
CA GLN A 67 -7.95 -12.29 11.28
C GLN A 67 -6.75 -12.88 10.57
N ARG A 68 -6.13 -13.83 11.24
CA ARG A 68 -4.94 -14.48 10.73
C ARG A 68 -3.78 -13.54 10.36
N ARG A 69 -3.57 -12.51 11.18
CA ARG A 69 -2.63 -11.39 10.94
C ARG A 69 -2.91 -10.62 9.63
N ARG A 70 -4.11 -10.75 9.08
CA ARG A 70 -4.63 -9.89 8.01
C ARG A 70 -5.62 -8.90 8.59
N LEU A 71 -5.62 -7.67 8.07
CA LEU A 71 -6.74 -6.77 8.30
C LEU A 71 -7.97 -7.30 7.59
N THR A 72 -9.09 -7.29 8.30
CA THR A 72 -10.40 -7.56 7.71
C THR A 72 -11.43 -6.61 8.29
N SER A 73 -12.46 -6.31 7.52
CA SER A 73 -13.65 -5.61 8.03
C SER A 73 -14.93 -6.29 7.54
N ARG A 74 -16.01 -6.16 8.31
CA ARG A 74 -17.35 -6.56 7.88
C ARG A 74 -18.14 -5.40 7.28
N ASP A 75 -17.64 -4.18 7.46
CA ASP A 75 -18.24 -2.99 6.89
C ASP A 75 -17.95 -2.94 5.39
N ALA A 76 -18.94 -2.47 4.63
CA ALA A 76 -18.85 -2.46 3.18
C ALA A 76 -17.67 -1.61 2.69
N ASN A 77 -17.10 -2.00 1.55
CA ASN A 77 -16.09 -1.24 0.82
C ASN A 77 -14.82 -0.91 1.64
N PHE A 78 -14.40 -1.77 2.56
CA PHE A 78 -13.12 -1.61 3.25
C PHE A 78 -11.96 -1.62 2.24
N PRO A 79 -11.21 -0.52 2.08
CA PRO A 79 -10.35 -0.35 0.90
C PRO A 79 -9.06 -1.17 0.96
N HIS A 80 -8.70 -1.73 2.12
CA HIS A 80 -7.45 -2.46 2.31
C HIS A 80 -7.67 -3.85 2.95
N GLU A 81 -8.74 -4.54 2.52
CA GLU A 81 -9.03 -5.92 2.93
C GLU A 81 -7.85 -6.86 2.64
N GLY A 82 -7.51 -7.71 3.61
CA GLY A 82 -6.47 -8.73 3.46
C GLY A 82 -5.04 -8.26 3.71
N LEU A 83 -4.82 -6.98 4.03
CA LEU A 83 -3.51 -6.39 4.29
C LEU A 83 -2.72 -7.17 5.36
N ARG A 84 -1.43 -7.41 5.09
CA ARG A 84 -0.46 -7.87 6.10
C ARG A 84 0.67 -6.86 6.24
N PHE A 85 1.18 -6.74 7.46
CA PHE A 85 2.30 -5.86 7.74
C PHE A 85 3.55 -6.65 8.04
N ARG A 86 4.70 -6.20 7.53
CA ARG A 86 6.02 -6.62 7.97
C ARG A 86 6.73 -5.41 8.54
N ARG A 87 7.26 -5.50 9.76
CA ARG A 87 8.04 -4.40 10.33
C ARG A 87 9.34 -4.25 9.54
N LEU A 88 9.62 -3.04 9.07
CA LEU A 88 10.87 -2.70 8.40
C LEU A 88 11.85 -2.08 9.39
N HIS A 89 11.46 -1.00 10.07
CA HIS A 89 12.27 -0.35 11.08
C HIS A 89 11.38 0.43 12.04
N GLU A 90 11.54 0.24 13.34
CA GLU A 90 10.72 0.89 14.38
C GLU A 90 9.22 0.85 14.08
N ASP A 91 8.64 2.01 13.77
CA ASP A 91 7.23 2.21 13.47
C ASP A 91 6.91 2.28 11.95
N ILE A 92 7.87 1.90 11.10
CA ILE A 92 7.74 1.77 9.65
C ILE A 92 7.50 0.31 9.28
N TYR A 93 6.46 0.06 8.49
CA TYR A 93 6.04 -1.27 8.06
C TYR A 93 5.88 -1.32 6.54
N ILE A 94 6.20 -2.46 5.95
CA ILE A 94 5.76 -2.82 4.60
C ILE A 94 4.36 -3.40 4.72
N ALA A 95 3.44 -2.91 3.90
CA ALA A 95 2.05 -3.35 3.83
C ALA A 95 1.84 -4.15 2.54
N GLN A 96 1.60 -5.46 2.64
CA GLN A 96 1.28 -6.31 1.49
C GLN A 96 -0.23 -6.46 1.35
N PHE A 97 -0.77 -6.09 0.19
CA PHE A 97 -2.19 -6.24 -0.14
C PHE A 97 -2.38 -7.20 -1.33
N PRO A 98 -3.50 -7.94 -1.37
CA PRO A 98 -3.83 -8.78 -2.52
C PRO A 98 -4.16 -7.91 -3.75
N GLY A 99 -3.54 -8.23 -4.88
CA GLY A 99 -3.83 -7.65 -6.19
C GLY A 99 -4.56 -8.65 -7.11
N GLN A 100 -4.78 -8.28 -8.37
CA GLN A 100 -5.49 -9.14 -9.34
C GLN A 100 -4.71 -10.39 -9.74
N ALA A 101 -3.38 -10.29 -9.87
CA ALA A 101 -2.51 -11.36 -10.35
C ALA A 101 -1.33 -11.66 -9.41
N GLY A 102 -1.43 -11.26 -8.14
CA GLY A 102 -0.35 -11.37 -7.17
C GLY A 102 -0.56 -10.47 -5.97
N TYR A 103 0.54 -9.91 -5.45
CA TYR A 103 0.55 -9.05 -4.27
C TYR A 103 1.28 -7.75 -4.59
N GLY A 104 0.72 -6.65 -4.11
CA GLY A 104 1.36 -5.32 -4.15
C GLY A 104 1.87 -4.91 -2.78
N TYR A 105 2.73 -3.89 -2.77
CA TYR A 105 3.41 -3.42 -1.57
C TYR A 105 3.26 -1.91 -1.38
N GLY A 106 2.90 -1.51 -0.17
CA GLY A 106 2.91 -0.13 0.32
C GLY A 106 3.84 0.02 1.52
N VAL A 107 4.07 1.26 1.95
CA VAL A 107 4.75 1.60 3.19
C VAL A 107 3.75 2.23 4.14
N ALA A 108 3.75 1.77 5.39
CA ALA A 108 2.89 2.29 6.45
C ALA A 108 3.75 2.85 7.58
N PHE A 109 3.41 4.05 8.03
CA PHE A 109 4.01 4.71 9.19
C PHE A 109 3.00 4.71 10.33
N VAL A 110 3.40 4.13 11.45
CA VAL A 110 2.52 3.94 12.59
C VAL A 110 2.85 4.99 13.64
N TYR A 111 1.83 5.67 14.15
CA TYR A 111 2.01 6.72 15.14
C TYR A 111 1.20 6.40 16.39
N GLU A 112 1.49 7.12 17.47
CA GLU A 112 0.66 7.14 18.67
C GLU A 112 0.36 5.74 19.24
N ARG A 113 1.37 4.85 19.23
CA ARG A 113 1.23 3.45 19.70
C ARG A 113 0.16 2.65 18.92
N GLY A 114 -0.04 2.96 17.64
CA GLY A 114 -0.93 2.24 16.75
C GLY A 114 -2.37 2.73 16.76
N THR A 115 -2.62 4.00 17.09
CA THR A 115 -3.94 4.66 16.93
C THR A 115 -4.04 5.51 15.66
N MET A 116 -2.91 5.81 15.02
CA MET A 116 -2.88 6.46 13.71
C MET A 116 -1.88 5.73 12.80
N VAL A 117 -2.25 5.56 11.53
CA VAL A 117 -1.38 4.98 10.51
C VAL A 117 -1.50 5.81 9.25
N SER A 118 -0.41 6.40 8.77
CA SER A 118 -0.36 6.92 7.40
C SER A 118 0.25 5.88 6.48
N TYR A 119 -0.05 5.96 5.18
CA TYR A 119 0.59 5.08 4.21
C TYR A 119 0.97 5.84 2.94
N HIS A 120 1.95 5.25 2.26
CA HIS A 120 2.43 5.65 0.96
C HIS A 120 2.48 4.42 0.04
N MET A 121 2.12 4.59 -1.22
CA MET A 121 2.20 3.61 -2.30
C MET A 121 3.44 3.92 -3.15
N PRO A 122 4.53 3.15 -2.99
CA PRO A 122 5.75 3.39 -3.74
C PRO A 122 5.56 3.22 -5.24
N ASP A 123 6.09 4.18 -5.98
CA ASP A 123 6.27 4.11 -7.43
C ASP A 123 7.76 3.84 -7.74
N CYS A 124 8.07 2.62 -8.14
CA CYS A 124 9.42 2.19 -8.50
C CYS A 124 10.00 2.94 -9.71
N THR A 125 9.17 3.59 -10.53
CA THR A 125 9.67 4.46 -11.62
C THR A 125 10.26 5.76 -11.06
N ALA A 126 9.89 6.15 -9.83
CA ALA A 126 10.49 7.28 -9.13
C ALA A 126 11.92 7.00 -8.61
N MET A 127 12.38 5.74 -8.65
CA MET A 127 13.79 5.42 -8.45
C MET A 127 14.58 5.68 -9.74
N SER A 128 15.87 6.02 -9.63
CA SER A 128 16.73 6.03 -10.82
C SER A 128 17.00 4.59 -11.28
N GLU A 129 17.37 4.43 -12.56
CA GLU A 129 17.76 3.14 -13.12
C GLU A 129 18.91 2.51 -12.32
N ALA A 130 19.95 3.29 -11.99
CA ALA A 130 21.07 2.83 -11.18
C ALA A 130 20.65 2.27 -9.81
N VAL A 131 19.70 2.91 -9.12
CA VAL A 131 19.23 2.42 -7.81
C VAL A 131 18.40 1.15 -7.99
N ARG A 132 17.58 1.04 -9.06
CA ARG A 132 16.85 -0.21 -9.36
C ARG A 132 17.80 -1.36 -9.67
N GLU A 133 18.83 -1.12 -10.47
CA GLU A 133 19.86 -2.12 -10.81
C GLU A 133 20.62 -2.58 -9.57
N GLU A 134 21.08 -1.64 -8.73
CA GLU A 134 21.79 -1.97 -7.48
C GLU A 134 20.90 -2.76 -6.51
N ALA A 135 19.61 -2.43 -6.45
CA ALA A 135 18.64 -3.15 -5.64
C ALA A 135 18.21 -4.50 -6.25
N GLY A 136 18.60 -4.81 -7.50
CA GLY A 136 18.25 -6.04 -8.20
C GLY A 136 16.77 -6.11 -8.64
N VAL A 137 16.17 -4.96 -8.92
CA VAL A 137 14.76 -4.82 -9.32
C VAL A 137 14.64 -4.90 -10.84
N GLU A 138 13.93 -5.91 -11.32
CA GLU A 138 13.57 -6.06 -12.73
C GLU A 138 12.20 -5.41 -12.98
N THR A 139 12.09 -4.68 -14.09
CA THR A 139 10.82 -4.14 -14.59
C THR A 139 10.26 -5.10 -15.63
N ASP A 140 8.97 -5.45 -15.53
CA ASP A 140 8.32 -6.28 -16.54
C ASP A 140 7.81 -5.48 -17.74
N ASP A 141 7.21 -6.16 -18.72
CA ASP A 141 6.70 -5.56 -19.96
C ASP A 141 5.61 -4.50 -19.72
N ASP A 142 4.95 -4.55 -18.56
CA ASP A 142 3.88 -3.62 -18.17
C ASP A 142 4.42 -2.46 -17.29
N GLY A 143 5.73 -2.43 -17.00
CA GLY A 143 6.36 -1.37 -16.22
C GLY A 143 6.33 -1.60 -14.70
N PHE A 144 5.91 -2.77 -14.22
CA PHE A 144 5.89 -3.09 -12.80
C PHE A 144 7.22 -3.67 -12.32
N CYS A 145 7.58 -3.39 -11.07
CA CYS A 145 8.83 -3.82 -10.48
C CYS A 145 8.67 -5.11 -9.68
N ARG A 146 9.28 -6.19 -10.17
CA ARG A 146 9.14 -7.52 -9.59
C ARG A 146 10.01 -7.71 -8.35
N ILE A 147 9.38 -8.22 -7.30
CA ILE A 147 9.98 -8.65 -6.05
C ILE A 147 10.00 -10.18 -6.01
N ARG A 148 11.14 -10.73 -5.58
CA ARG A 148 11.44 -12.17 -5.68
C ARG A 148 11.15 -12.93 -4.39
N ASP A 149 11.53 -12.33 -3.26
CA ASP A 149 11.40 -12.90 -1.93
C ASP A 149 11.34 -11.80 -0.87
N LEU A 150 11.16 -12.18 0.40
CA LEU A 150 10.99 -11.24 1.50
C LEU A 150 12.24 -10.40 1.78
N ASP A 151 13.44 -10.95 1.61
CA ASP A 151 14.68 -10.22 1.86
C ASP A 151 14.90 -9.18 0.75
N HIS A 152 14.62 -9.56 -0.50
CA HIS A 152 14.59 -8.65 -1.64
C HIS A 152 13.55 -7.54 -1.43
N LEU A 153 12.35 -7.86 -0.95
CA LEU A 153 11.32 -6.86 -0.61
C LEU A 153 11.82 -5.83 0.41
N GLU A 154 12.38 -6.30 1.54
CA GLU A 154 12.87 -5.40 2.58
C GLU A 154 14.02 -4.51 2.08
N SER A 155 14.94 -5.07 1.29
CA SER A 155 16.05 -4.33 0.69
C SER A 155 15.56 -3.23 -0.26
N VAL A 156 14.65 -3.59 -1.18
CA VAL A 156 14.13 -2.67 -2.20
C VAL A 156 13.33 -1.53 -1.57
N ILE A 157 12.49 -1.82 -0.59
CA ILE A 157 11.71 -0.76 0.08
C ILE A 157 12.64 0.17 0.89
N ARG A 158 13.74 -0.32 1.47
CA ARG A 158 14.75 0.57 2.09
C ARG A 158 15.40 1.47 1.06
N ALA A 159 15.89 0.89 -0.04
CA ALA A 159 16.51 1.66 -1.13
C ALA A 159 15.55 2.72 -1.69
N TYR A 160 14.26 2.37 -1.84
CA TYR A 160 13.22 3.32 -2.23
C TYR A 160 13.08 4.47 -1.23
N LEU A 161 12.94 4.17 0.06
CA LEU A 161 12.77 5.19 1.10
C LEU A 161 14.00 6.10 1.22
N ASP A 162 15.20 5.53 1.08
CA ASP A 162 16.46 6.30 1.10
C ASP A 162 16.56 7.22 -0.12
N ALA A 163 16.19 6.74 -1.32
CA ALA A 163 16.18 7.53 -2.54
C ALA A 163 15.09 8.64 -2.54
N ARG A 164 14.07 8.51 -1.69
CA ARG A 164 12.93 9.44 -1.58
C ARG A 164 12.90 10.19 -0.25
N ALA A 165 13.99 10.18 0.52
CA ALA A 165 14.04 10.75 1.85
C ALA A 165 13.63 12.25 1.83
N GLY A 166 12.51 12.58 2.48
CA GLY A 166 11.95 13.93 2.52
C GLY A 166 10.96 14.29 1.40
N GLU A 167 10.71 13.39 0.46
CA GLU A 167 9.84 13.63 -0.72
C GLU A 167 8.68 12.64 -0.84
N LEU A 168 8.38 11.91 0.24
CA LEU A 168 7.26 10.96 0.26
C LEU A 168 5.93 11.70 0.35
N VAL A 169 5.02 11.39 -0.57
CA VAL A 169 3.63 11.86 -0.52
C VAL A 169 2.79 10.82 0.22
N ILE A 170 2.10 11.24 1.27
CA ILE A 170 1.20 10.35 2.00
C ILE A 170 -0.09 10.19 1.20
N ASP A 171 -0.49 8.97 0.88
CA ASP A 171 -1.68 8.66 0.07
C ASP A 171 -2.96 8.59 0.91
N GLY A 172 -2.83 8.32 2.21
CA GLY A 172 -3.95 8.39 3.12
C GLY A 172 -3.58 8.09 4.56
N VAL A 173 -4.54 8.34 5.44
CA VAL A 173 -4.39 8.21 6.89
C VAL A 173 -5.56 7.44 7.47
N TYR A 174 -5.24 6.47 8.31
CA TYR A 174 -6.15 5.77 9.19
C TYR A 174 -6.05 6.35 10.60
N ARG A 175 -7.20 6.63 11.23
CA ARG A 175 -7.27 7.06 12.63
C ARG A 175 -8.28 6.21 13.39
N ARG A 176 -7.90 5.73 14.56
CA ARG A 176 -8.79 4.98 15.43
C ARG A 176 -9.80 5.93 16.06
N VAL A 177 -11.03 5.45 16.22
CA VAL A 177 -12.09 6.19 16.92
C VAL A 177 -12.09 5.76 18.39
N GLY A 178 -11.93 6.74 19.29
CA GLY A 178 -11.85 6.54 20.75
C GLY A 178 -10.46 6.12 21.24
#